data_AF-Q54S22-F1
#
_entry.id   AF-Q54S22-F1
#
_cell.length_a   1.000
_cell.length_b   1.000
_cell.length_c   1.000
_cell.angle_alpha   90.00
_cell.angle_beta   90.00
_cell.angle_gamma   90.00
#
_symmetry.space_group_name_H-M   'P 1'
#
loop_
_entity.id
_entity.type
_entity.pdbx_description
1 polymer ?
#
loop_
_entity_poly.entity_id
_entity_poly.type
_entity_poly.pdbx_seq_one_letter_code
_entity_poly.pdbx_strand_id
1 'polypeptide(L)'
;MVNKLKFIILTNDICSGKEFGDTTLDNSNYIKLQVSSNSIYGRFLKRGIVDGKTVAVTNELLDSKLNSISNENNVQSYIGIVVGQYETSVTIDPDFSLLLDNQAVNSNSPNSICSSSESSLTKSQLAGIIVGSIVFFIVLVIIVGIILFSKSVRIRIIIYKIFKKSKKSY
;
A
#
# COMPACT_ATOMS: atom_id res chain seq x y z
N MET A 1 25.95 -5.20 -20.30
CA MET A 1 24.64 -5.85 -20.56
C MET A 1 23.57 -5.15 -19.73
N VAL A 2 22.34 -5.00 -20.22
CA VAL A 2 21.23 -4.39 -19.44
C VAL A 2 20.11 -5.40 -19.28
N ASN A 3 19.71 -5.66 -18.04
CA ASN A 3 18.58 -6.51 -17.71
C ASN A 3 17.38 -5.64 -17.29
N LYS A 4 16.19 -5.99 -17.79
CA LYS A 4 14.92 -5.33 -17.46
C LYS A 4 14.07 -6.25 -16.61
N LEU A 5 13.75 -5.81 -15.40
CA LEU A 5 12.79 -6.48 -14.52
C LEU A 5 11.51 -5.67 -14.47
N LYS A 6 10.37 -6.33 -14.67
CA LYS A 6 9.05 -5.70 -14.59
C LYS A 6 8.10 -6.62 -13.84
N PHE A 7 7.42 -6.09 -12.84
CA PHE A 7 6.39 -6.79 -12.09
C PHE A 7 5.09 -5.98 -12.12
N ILE A 8 3.98 -6.63 -12.45
CA ILE A 8 2.66 -6.00 -12.65
C ILE A 8 1.61 -6.85 -11.96
N ILE A 9 0.74 -6.22 -11.16
CA ILE A 9 -0.48 -6.82 -10.62
C ILE A 9 -1.67 -5.93 -11.01
N LEU A 10 -2.79 -6.52 -11.41
CA LEU A 10 -3.95 -5.81 -11.98
C LEU A 10 -5.08 -5.56 -10.95
N THR A 11 -4.77 -4.93 -9.81
CA THR A 11 -5.76 -4.64 -8.74
C THR A 11 -5.64 -3.21 -8.26
N ASN A 12 -6.75 -2.56 -7.85
CA ASN A 12 -6.78 -1.10 -7.65
C ASN A 12 -6.39 -0.60 -6.24
N ASP A 13 -6.27 -1.51 -5.26
CA ASP A 13 -5.95 -1.18 -3.86
C ASP A 13 -4.63 -1.82 -3.42
N ILE A 14 -3.54 -1.49 -4.12
CA ILE A 14 -2.22 -2.04 -3.85
C ILE A 14 -1.16 -0.94 -3.81
N CYS A 15 -0.04 -1.27 -3.18
CA CYS A 15 1.16 -0.49 -3.23
C CYS A 15 2.25 -1.30 -3.92
N SER A 16 3.15 -0.59 -4.60
CA SER A 16 4.40 -1.14 -5.10
C SER A 16 5.56 -0.61 -4.27
N GLY A 17 6.62 -1.42 -4.17
CA GLY A 17 7.86 -1.08 -3.49
C GLY A 17 9.05 -1.52 -4.32
N LYS A 18 10.14 -0.77 -4.20
CA LYS A 18 11.41 -1.08 -4.86
C LYS A 18 12.58 -0.86 -3.92
N GLU A 19 13.45 -1.85 -3.88
CA GLU A 19 14.68 -1.80 -3.11
C GLU A 19 15.84 -2.26 -3.98
N PHE A 20 16.98 -1.59 -3.84
CA PHE A 20 18.24 -1.98 -4.43
C PHE A 20 19.33 -1.76 -3.39
N GLY A 21 20.24 -2.72 -3.24
CA GLY A 21 21.27 -2.64 -2.23
C GLY A 21 22.39 -3.66 -2.40
N ASP A 22 23.28 -3.67 -1.41
CA ASP A 22 24.39 -4.60 -1.31
C ASP A 22 24.06 -5.73 -0.33
N THR A 23 24.51 -6.94 -0.66
CA THR A 23 24.52 -8.07 0.27
C THR A 23 25.95 -8.25 0.80
N THR A 24 26.09 -8.35 2.12
CA THR A 24 27.41 -8.46 2.77
C THR A 24 28.01 -9.87 2.66
N LEU A 25 27.16 -10.90 2.69
CA LEU A 25 27.61 -12.29 2.81
C LEU A 25 28.21 -12.85 1.51
N ASP A 26 27.63 -12.54 0.36
CA ASP A 26 27.97 -13.13 -0.95
C ASP A 26 28.56 -12.11 -1.95
N ASN A 27 28.85 -10.88 -1.49
CA ASN A 27 29.43 -9.80 -2.29
C ASN A 27 28.68 -9.59 -3.62
N SER A 28 27.38 -9.32 -3.49
CA SER A 28 26.47 -9.15 -4.62
C SER A 28 25.63 -7.89 -4.45
N ASN A 29 24.97 -7.46 -5.53
CA ASN A 29 23.88 -6.51 -5.44
C ASN A 29 22.55 -7.27 -5.51
N TYR A 30 21.56 -6.80 -4.77
CA TYR A 30 20.20 -7.31 -4.89
C TYR A 30 19.27 -6.23 -5.39
N ILE A 31 18.21 -6.67 -6.06
CA ILE A 31 17.04 -5.87 -6.33
C ILE A 31 15.80 -6.61 -5.83
N LYS A 32 14.90 -5.90 -5.16
CA LYS A 32 13.60 -6.41 -4.78
C LYS A 32 12.54 -5.51 -5.37
N LEU A 33 11.69 -6.05 -6.24
CA LEU A 33 10.49 -5.37 -6.72
C LEU A 33 9.29 -6.05 -6.10
N GLN A 34 8.46 -5.30 -5.39
CA GLN A 34 7.31 -5.84 -4.68
C GLN A 34 6.04 -5.13 -5.13
N VAL A 35 4.96 -5.89 -5.31
CA VAL A 35 3.62 -5.34 -5.48
C VAL A 35 2.69 -6.13 -4.56
N SER A 36 2.00 -5.44 -3.67
CA SER A 36 1.23 -6.08 -2.59
C SER A 36 2.12 -7.05 -1.77
N SER A 37 1.74 -8.32 -1.64
CA SER A 37 2.48 -9.36 -0.91
C SER A 37 3.38 -10.24 -1.78
N ASN A 38 3.57 -9.90 -3.05
CA ASN A 38 4.42 -10.68 -3.96
C ASN A 38 5.66 -9.86 -4.33
N SER A 39 6.84 -10.45 -4.21
CA SER A 39 8.07 -9.82 -4.68
C SER A 39 8.87 -10.70 -5.60
N ILE A 40 9.51 -10.06 -6.58
CA ILE A 40 10.62 -10.63 -7.32
C ILE A 40 11.92 -10.12 -6.71
N TYR A 41 12.77 -11.05 -6.31
CA TYR A 41 14.10 -10.79 -5.81
C TYR A 41 15.10 -11.21 -6.87
N GLY A 42 15.95 -10.28 -7.29
CA GLY A 42 17.06 -10.54 -8.20
C GLY A 42 18.39 -10.35 -7.47
N ARG A 43 19.34 -11.25 -7.72
CA ARG A 43 20.71 -11.16 -7.21
C ARG A 43 21.69 -11.09 -8.37
N PHE A 44 22.67 -10.20 -8.24
CA PHE A 44 23.66 -9.88 -9.26
C PHE A 44 25.04 -9.93 -8.64
N LEU A 45 25.81 -10.96 -8.99
CA LEU A 45 27.18 -11.10 -8.52
C LEU A 45 28.04 -9.92 -8.99
N LYS A 46 28.98 -9.47 -8.15
CA LYS A 46 30.01 -8.48 -8.54
C LYS A 46 31.20 -9.14 -9.26
N ARG A 47 30.98 -10.31 -9.87
CA ARG A 47 31.96 -11.05 -10.67
C ARG A 47 31.31 -11.66 -11.91
N GLY A 48 32.11 -11.80 -12.97
CA GLY A 48 31.76 -12.53 -14.19
C GLY A 48 32.98 -13.26 -14.73
N ILE A 49 32.79 -14.13 -15.71
CA ILE A 49 33.89 -14.76 -16.46
C ILE A 49 34.05 -14.02 -17.77
N VAL A 50 35.19 -13.38 -17.96
CA VAL A 50 35.54 -12.63 -19.17
C VAL A 50 36.76 -13.29 -19.80
N ASP A 51 36.62 -13.74 -21.04
CA ASP A 51 37.68 -14.45 -21.78
C ASP A 51 38.31 -15.59 -20.98
N GLY A 52 37.47 -16.35 -20.28
CA GLY A 52 37.88 -17.48 -19.44
C GLY A 52 38.47 -17.11 -18.07
N LYS A 53 38.53 -15.82 -17.70
CA LYS A 53 39.02 -15.36 -16.40
C LYS A 53 37.91 -14.77 -15.55
N THR A 54 37.90 -15.08 -14.25
CA THR A 54 37.00 -14.42 -13.31
C THR A 54 37.47 -12.97 -13.10
N VAL A 55 36.62 -12.01 -13.43
CA VAL A 55 36.88 -10.58 -13.24
C VAL A 55 35.79 -9.95 -12.39
N ALA A 56 36.12 -8.86 -11.71
CA ALA A 56 35.13 -8.05 -11.03
C ALA A 56 34.25 -7.32 -12.06
N VAL A 57 32.94 -7.27 -11.80
CA VAL A 57 31.97 -6.51 -12.59
C VAL A 57 31.16 -5.62 -11.66
N THR A 58 30.64 -4.52 -12.19
CA THR A 58 29.86 -3.55 -11.40
C THR A 58 28.41 -3.59 -11.83
N ASN A 59 27.50 -3.62 -10.86
CA ASN A 59 26.06 -3.56 -11.11
C ASN A 59 25.56 -2.15 -10.81
N GLU A 60 24.88 -1.54 -11.77
CA GLU A 60 24.35 -0.17 -11.65
C GLU A 60 22.85 -0.15 -11.90
N LEU A 61 22.12 0.61 -11.09
CA LEU A 61 20.73 0.94 -11.36
C LEU A 61 20.66 1.96 -12.50
N LEU A 62 19.93 1.64 -13.57
CA LEU A 62 19.80 2.48 -14.77
C LEU A 62 18.42 3.12 -14.90
N ASP A 63 17.61 3.10 -13.85
CA ASP A 63 16.22 3.57 -13.82
C ASP A 63 16.05 5.02 -14.29
N SER A 64 16.95 5.91 -13.85
CA SER A 64 16.94 7.32 -14.24
C SER A 64 17.36 7.54 -15.69
N LYS A 65 18.21 6.67 -16.23
CA LYS A 65 18.70 6.75 -17.63
C LYS A 65 17.70 6.16 -18.62
N LEU A 66 16.87 5.21 -18.18
CA LEU A 66 15.98 4.41 -19.04
C LEU A 66 14.48 4.63 -18.76
N ASN A 67 14.12 5.69 -18.03
CA ASN A 67 12.74 6.08 -17.73
C ASN A 67 11.91 4.91 -17.16
N SER A 68 12.36 4.33 -16.04
CA SER A 68 11.62 3.25 -15.39
C SER A 68 10.20 3.66 -15.03
N ILE A 69 9.24 2.80 -15.33
CA ILE A 69 7.84 3.00 -14.94
C ILE A 69 7.64 2.47 -13.51
N SER A 70 7.25 3.34 -12.60
CA SER A 70 6.81 2.95 -11.27
C SER A 70 5.49 3.64 -10.96
N ASN A 71 4.44 2.84 -10.73
CA ASN A 71 3.15 3.26 -10.22
C ASN A 71 2.69 2.24 -9.16
N GLU A 72 1.48 2.41 -8.64
CA GLU A 72 0.89 1.65 -7.54
C GLU A 72 0.84 0.14 -7.83
N ASN A 73 0.63 -0.20 -9.10
CA ASN A 73 0.29 -1.54 -9.57
C ASN A 73 1.40 -2.17 -10.45
N ASN A 74 2.40 -1.38 -10.82
CA ASN A 74 3.45 -1.75 -11.76
C ASN A 74 4.75 -1.10 -11.33
N VAL A 75 5.74 -1.95 -11.07
CA VAL A 75 7.09 -1.53 -10.74
C VAL A 75 8.06 -2.12 -11.75
N GLN A 76 8.90 -1.25 -12.28
CA GLN A 76 9.94 -1.60 -13.24
C GLN A 76 11.29 -1.12 -12.73
N SER A 77 12.32 -1.89 -13.07
CA SER A 77 13.68 -1.45 -12.89
C SER A 77 14.61 -2.03 -13.95
N TYR A 78 15.68 -1.30 -14.22
CA TYR A 78 16.75 -1.65 -15.12
C TYR A 78 18.06 -1.72 -14.35
N ILE A 79 18.74 -2.85 -14.50
CA ILE A 79 20.05 -3.05 -13.92
C ILE A 79 21.07 -3.32 -15.03
N GLY A 80 22.11 -2.49 -15.05
CA GLY A 80 23.25 -2.63 -15.93
C GLY A 80 24.33 -3.43 -15.24
N ILE A 81 24.88 -4.41 -15.96
CA ILE A 81 26.11 -5.10 -15.54
C ILE A 81 27.23 -4.56 -16.43
N VAL A 82 28.11 -3.79 -15.81
CA VAL A 82 29.23 -3.10 -16.42
C VAL A 82 30.43 -4.03 -16.38
N VAL A 83 30.91 -4.36 -17.57
CA VAL A 83 32.08 -5.21 -17.79
C VAL A 83 33.12 -4.35 -18.49
N GLY A 84 34.38 -4.53 -18.10
CA GLY A 84 35.51 -3.89 -18.78
C GLY A 84 35.70 -4.39 -20.21
N GLN A 85 36.83 -4.04 -20.81
CA GLN A 85 37.19 -4.54 -22.13
C GLN A 85 37.28 -6.08 -22.13
N TYR A 86 36.75 -6.69 -23.17
CA TYR A 86 36.83 -8.13 -23.45
C TYR A 86 37.05 -8.36 -24.94
N GLU A 87 37.60 -9.51 -25.29
CA GLU A 87 37.94 -9.87 -26.67
C GLU A 87 36.95 -10.88 -27.27
N THR A 88 36.50 -11.87 -26.48
CA THR A 88 35.79 -13.05 -27.01
C THR A 88 34.46 -13.33 -26.30
N SER A 89 34.41 -13.27 -24.97
CA SER A 89 33.25 -13.73 -24.22
C SER A 89 33.10 -13.07 -22.86
N VAL A 90 31.85 -12.91 -22.47
CA VAL A 90 31.44 -12.42 -21.15
C VAL A 90 30.30 -13.32 -20.67
N THR A 91 30.53 -14.04 -19.59
CA THR A 91 29.54 -14.87 -18.92
C THR A 91 29.21 -14.26 -17.57
N ILE A 92 27.93 -13.96 -17.36
CA ILE A 92 27.40 -13.39 -16.12
C ILE A 92 26.23 -14.26 -15.65
N ASP A 93 26.04 -14.35 -14.35
CA ASP A 93 25.06 -15.23 -13.71
C ASP A 93 24.11 -14.41 -12.81
N PRO A 94 23.03 -13.84 -13.35
CA PRO A 94 21.98 -13.23 -12.55
C PRO A 94 20.99 -14.28 -12.03
N ASP A 95 20.68 -14.24 -10.73
CA ASP A 95 19.71 -15.15 -10.10
C ASP A 95 18.39 -14.43 -9.82
N PHE A 96 17.25 -15.13 -9.98
CA PHE A 96 15.93 -14.58 -9.68
C PHE A 96 15.08 -15.54 -8.85
N SER A 97 14.40 -15.01 -7.86
CA SER A 97 13.47 -15.73 -6.99
C SER A 97 12.15 -14.98 -6.87
N LEU A 98 11.05 -15.72 -6.89
CA LEU A 98 9.74 -15.21 -6.51
C LEU A 98 9.55 -15.46 -5.01
N LEU A 99 9.25 -14.41 -4.25
CA LEU A 99 9.02 -14.48 -2.81
C LEU A 99 7.57 -14.08 -2.50
N LEU A 100 7.00 -14.77 -1.52
CA LEU A 100 5.75 -14.38 -0.88
C LEU A 100 6.10 -13.63 0.40
N ASP A 101 5.79 -12.34 0.47
CA ASP A 101 6.06 -11.51 1.62
C ASP A 101 4.93 -11.62 2.64
N ASN A 102 5.28 -11.78 3.92
CA ASN A 102 4.31 -11.83 5.02
C ASN A 102 3.54 -10.52 5.21
N GLN A 103 4.04 -9.41 4.68
CA GLN A 103 3.44 -8.08 4.78
C GLN A 103 3.32 -7.48 3.38
N ALA A 104 2.13 -7.00 3.04
CA ALA A 104 1.94 -6.23 1.83
C ALA A 104 2.61 -4.85 1.96
N VAL A 105 3.14 -4.35 0.85
CA VAL A 105 3.63 -2.97 0.77
C VAL A 105 2.51 -2.02 1.19
N ASN A 106 2.85 -1.03 2.02
CA ASN A 106 1.94 0.01 2.47
C ASN A 106 2.65 1.37 2.48
N SER A 107 1.94 2.44 2.81
CA SER A 107 2.48 3.81 2.76
C SER A 107 3.66 4.07 3.72
N ASN A 108 3.89 3.21 4.72
CA ASN A 108 5.04 3.31 5.61
C ASN A 108 6.23 2.46 5.12
N SER A 109 6.06 1.66 4.08
CA SER A 109 7.14 0.87 3.48
C SER A 109 8.12 1.79 2.75
N PRO A 110 9.43 1.48 2.79
CA PRO A 110 10.45 2.29 2.12
C PRO A 110 10.22 2.32 0.61
N ASN A 111 10.43 3.48 -0.02
CA ASN A 111 10.28 3.70 -1.47
C ASN A 111 8.94 3.17 -2.03
N SER A 112 7.86 3.23 -1.24
CA SER A 112 6.55 2.76 -1.66
C SER A 112 5.82 3.79 -2.52
N ILE A 113 5.09 3.29 -3.52
CA ILE A 113 4.11 4.04 -4.30
C ILE A 113 2.78 3.35 -4.10
N CYS A 114 1.87 4.03 -3.43
CA CYS A 114 0.55 3.52 -3.11
C CYS A 114 -0.50 4.33 -3.83
N SER A 115 -1.60 3.68 -4.24
CA SER A 115 -2.81 4.42 -4.55
C SER A 115 -3.10 5.27 -3.34
N SER A 116 -3.22 6.58 -3.53
CA SER A 116 -3.93 7.39 -2.54
C SER A 116 -5.26 6.70 -2.41
N SER A 117 -5.48 5.98 -1.30
CA SER A 117 -6.76 5.35 -1.06
C SER A 117 -7.78 6.44 -1.29
N GLU A 118 -8.61 6.28 -2.33
CA GLU A 118 -9.83 7.07 -2.56
C GLU A 118 -10.32 7.43 -1.18
N SER A 119 -10.22 8.73 -0.83
CA SER A 119 -10.14 9.24 0.53
C SER A 119 -11.26 8.68 1.40
N SER A 120 -11.04 7.48 1.91
CA SER A 120 -12.02 6.75 2.68
C SER A 120 -11.87 7.26 4.09
N LEU A 121 -13.00 7.57 4.71
CA LEU A 121 -13.01 8.12 6.05
C LEU A 121 -12.21 7.19 6.96
N THR A 122 -11.24 7.75 7.68
CA THR A 122 -10.50 6.97 8.67
C THR A 122 -11.48 6.36 9.66
N LYS A 123 -11.12 5.23 10.28
CA LYS A 123 -11.96 4.60 11.31
C LYS A 123 -12.39 5.59 12.39
N SER A 124 -11.51 6.53 12.74
CA SER A 124 -11.78 7.61 13.69
C SER A 124 -12.79 8.64 13.17
N GLN A 125 -12.71 9.05 11.89
CA GLN A 125 -13.70 9.91 11.26
C GLN A 125 -15.08 9.25 11.19
N LEU A 126 -15.11 7.96 10.83
CA LEU A 126 -16.33 7.17 10.80
C LEU A 126 -16.97 7.06 12.20
N ALA A 127 -16.16 6.77 13.23
CA ALA A 127 -16.63 6.77 14.61
C ALA A 127 -17.18 8.14 15.05
N GLY A 128 -16.51 9.23 14.67
CA GLY A 128 -16.96 10.60 14.94
C GLY A 128 -18.31 10.92 14.29
N ILE A 129 -18.52 10.52 13.02
CA ILE A 129 -19.80 10.69 12.31
C ILE A 129 -20.90 9.89 12.99
N ILE A 130 -20.65 8.65 13.37
CA ILE A 130 -21.64 7.80 14.04
C ILE A 130 -22.06 8.42 15.37
N VAL A 131 -21.10 8.76 16.23
CA VAL A 131 -21.39 9.33 17.56
C VAL A 131 -22.06 10.71 17.42
N GLY A 132 -21.54 11.56 16.54
CA GLY A 132 -22.10 12.88 16.26
C GLY A 132 -23.55 12.81 15.75
N SER A 133 -23.84 11.88 14.84
CA SER A 133 -25.19 11.68 14.31
C SER A 133 -26.18 11.20 15.38
N ILE A 134 -25.76 10.31 16.29
CA ILE A 134 -26.62 9.81 17.38
C ILE A 134 -26.96 10.94 18.36
N VAL A 135 -25.94 11.69 18.80
CA VAL A 135 -26.14 12.81 19.74
C VAL A 135 -27.01 13.89 19.10
N PHE A 136 -26.74 14.26 17.84
CA PHE A 136 -27.54 15.24 17.11
C PHE A 136 -29.00 14.79 16.97
N PHE A 137 -29.24 13.51 16.64
CA PHE A 137 -30.58 12.96 16.53
C PHE A 137 -31.36 13.02 17.86
N ILE A 138 -30.72 12.65 18.98
CA ILE A 138 -31.36 12.70 20.31
C ILE A 138 -31.76 14.15 20.66
N VAL A 139 -30.85 15.10 20.45
CA VAL A 139 -31.12 16.53 20.71
C VAL A 139 -32.29 17.02 19.85
N LEU A 140 -32.31 16.64 18.57
CA LEU A 140 -33.37 17.02 17.64
C LEU A 140 -34.73 16.45 18.07
N VAL A 141 -34.79 15.18 18.52
CA VAL A 141 -36.01 14.56 19.04
C VAL A 141 -36.52 15.28 20.29
N ILE A 142 -35.64 15.67 21.22
CA ILE A 142 -36.03 16.41 22.43
C ILE A 142 -36.61 17.78 22.07
N ILE A 143 -35.94 18.53 21.19
CA ILE A 143 -36.40 19.86 20.75
C ILE A 143 -37.76 19.76 20.07
N VAL A 144 -37.92 18.83 19.12
CA VAL A 144 -39.20 18.58 18.45
C VAL A 144 -40.28 18.18 19.46
N GLY A 145 -39.94 17.32 20.42
CA GLY A 145 -40.84 16.91 21.50
C GLY A 145 -41.34 18.10 22.34
N ILE A 146 -40.47 19.02 22.72
CA ILE A 146 -40.82 20.24 23.49
C ILE A 146 -41.74 21.15 22.66
N ILE A 147 -41.40 21.39 21.39
CA ILE A 147 -42.20 22.25 20.50
C ILE A 147 -43.61 21.66 20.30
N LEU A 148 -43.69 20.36 20.02
CA LEU A 148 -44.95 19.65 19.82
C LEU A 148 -45.80 19.62 21.09
N PHE A 149 -45.19 19.37 22.26
CA PHE A 149 -45.89 19.44 23.54
C PHE A 149 -46.41 20.86 23.82
N SER A 150 -45.63 21.88 23.51
CA SER A 150 -46.03 23.28 23.73
C SER A 150 -47.19 23.70 22.81
N LYS A 151 -47.12 23.37 21.52
CA LYS A 151 -48.07 23.87 20.50
C LYS A 151 -49.31 23.00 20.28
N SER A 152 -49.25 21.69 20.55
CA SER A 152 -50.32 20.77 20.18
C SER A 152 -51.07 20.22 21.39
N VAL A 153 -52.29 20.72 21.64
CA VAL A 153 -53.18 20.23 22.72
C VAL A 153 -53.45 18.73 22.60
N ARG A 154 -53.61 18.21 21.37
CA ARG A 154 -53.79 16.77 21.10
C ARG A 154 -52.64 15.93 21.65
N ILE A 155 -51.40 16.41 21.53
CA ILE A 155 -50.19 15.70 21.99
C ILE A 155 -50.13 15.67 23.52
N ARG A 156 -50.47 16.79 24.19
CA ARG A 156 -50.58 16.82 25.66
C ARG A 156 -51.61 15.80 26.18
N ILE A 157 -52.75 15.70 25.52
CA ILE A 157 -53.80 14.74 25.89
C ILE A 157 -53.33 13.29 25.70
N ILE A 158 -52.64 12.98 24.59
CA ILE A 158 -52.10 11.63 24.33
C ILE A 158 -51.05 11.25 25.39
N ILE A 159 -50.11 12.15 25.68
CA ILE A 159 -49.07 11.93 26.71
C ILE A 159 -49.71 11.71 28.08
N TYR A 160 -50.70 12.52 28.46
CA TYR A 160 -51.43 12.34 29.71
C TYR A 160 -52.13 10.97 29.78
N LYS A 161 -52.74 10.50 28.68
CA LYS A 161 -53.35 9.16 28.61
C LYS A 161 -52.31 8.05 28.80
N ILE A 162 -51.12 8.19 28.22
CA ILE A 162 -50.01 7.22 28.37
C ILE A 162 -49.54 7.17 29.83
N PHE A 163 -49.26 8.32 30.45
CA PHE A 163 -48.84 8.39 31.85
C PHE A 163 -49.92 7.85 32.82
N LYS A 164 -51.20 8.18 32.57
CA LYS A 164 -52.31 7.68 33.39
C LYS A 164 -52.48 6.17 33.24
N LYS A 165 -52.31 5.60 32.03
CA LYS A 165 -52.36 4.15 31.80
C LYS A 165 -51.22 3.44 32.52
N SER A 166 -50.00 4.00 32.47
CA SER A 166 -48.84 3.43 33.18
C SER A 166 -49.07 3.37 34.70
N LYS A 167 -49.69 4.39 35.29
CA LYS A 167 -49.95 4.43 36.74
C LYS A 167 -51.06 3.47 37.20
N LYS A 168 -51.96 3.06 36.29
CA LYS A 168 -53.06 2.12 36.60
C LYS A 168 -52.62 0.64 36.55
N SER A 169 -51.40 0.35 36.09
CA SER A 169 -50.89 -1.02 35.95
C SER A 169 -50.12 -1.55 37.16
N TYR A 170 -50.04 -0.77 38.24
CA TYR A 170 -49.70 -1.20 39.60
C TYR A 170 -50.96 -1.07 40.47
#